data_AF-A0A350IWE4-F1
#
_entry.id   AF-A0A350IWE4-F1
#
_cell.length_a   1.000
_cell.length_b   1.000
_cell.length_c   1.000
_cell.angle_alpha   90.00
_cell.angle_beta   90.00
_cell.angle_gamma   90.00
#
_symmetry.space_group_name_H-M   'P 1'
#
loop_
_entity.id
_entity.type
_entity.pdbx_description
1 polymer ?
#
loop_
_entity_poly.entity_id
_entity_poly.type
_entity_poly.pdbx_seq_one_letter_code
_entity_poly.pdbx_strand_id
1 'polypeptide(L)'
;MDFMKVIAVAVVVALVMFTVINTLKTTTYRKMVSLLENGSFEEFHSKIDSRFMKTLFPKSAILDLKLNAALVEQKKKEATAILEQICAMPLTTPQKENYYMKAFNFYVGLEDAKNSKKYLSLINELPN
;
A
#
# COMPACT_ATOMS: atom_id res chain seq x y z
N MET A 1 38.56 22.80 -0.96
CA MET A 1 38.09 21.46 -1.39
C MET A 1 37.66 21.60 -2.84
N ASP A 2 38.23 20.83 -3.76
CA ASP A 2 37.90 20.94 -5.18
C ASP A 2 36.41 20.67 -5.42
N PHE A 3 35.78 21.46 -6.30
CA PHE A 3 34.36 21.34 -6.62
C PHE A 3 33.96 19.90 -7.01
N MET A 4 34.80 19.21 -7.76
CA MET A 4 34.62 17.79 -8.13
C MET A 4 34.59 16.85 -6.92
N LYS A 5 35.40 17.13 -5.88
CA LYS A 5 35.40 16.34 -4.63
C LYS A 5 34.11 16.56 -3.83
N VAL A 6 33.59 17.79 -3.80
CA VAL A 6 32.30 18.10 -3.15
C VAL A 6 31.16 17.30 -3.82
N ILE A 7 31.11 17.33 -5.16
CA ILE A 7 30.08 16.59 -5.93
C ILE A 7 30.21 15.08 -5.69
N ALA A 8 31.43 14.54 -5.76
CA ALA A 8 31.65 13.11 -5.54
C ALA A 8 31.15 12.67 -4.16
N VAL A 9 31.46 13.43 -3.10
CA VAL A 9 30.96 13.16 -1.75
C VAL A 9 29.44 13.27 -1.67
N ALA A 10 28.84 14.30 -2.28
CA ALA A 10 27.38 14.47 -2.27
C ALA A 10 26.66 13.30 -2.97
N VAL A 11 27.18 12.81 -4.10
CA VAL A 11 26.63 11.66 -4.82
C VAL A 11 26.73 10.39 -3.99
N VAL A 12 27.88 10.13 -3.35
CA VAL A 12 28.05 8.96 -2.48
C VAL A 12 27.07 9.01 -1.30
N VAL A 13 26.92 10.18 -0.65
CA VAL A 13 25.96 10.35 0.44
C VAL A 13 24.53 10.12 -0.04
N ALA A 14 24.15 10.63 -1.21
CA ALA A 14 22.81 10.43 -1.78
C ALA A 14 22.52 8.94 -2.04
N LEU A 15 23.49 8.19 -2.59
CA LEU A 15 23.36 6.75 -2.84
C LEU A 15 23.22 5.93 -1.54
N VAL A 16 24.03 6.27 -0.52
CA VAL A 16 23.92 5.65 0.80
C VAL A 16 22.55 5.93 1.40
N MET A 17 22.10 7.19 1.38
CA MET A 17 20.79 7.57 1.89
C MET A 17 19.64 6.88 1.15
N PHE A 18 19.73 6.79 -0.19
CA PHE A 18 18.74 6.07 -1.01
C PHE A 18 18.63 4.60 -0.58
N THR A 19 19.78 3.95 -0.38
CA THR A 19 19.84 2.55 0.06
C THR A 19 19.22 2.38 1.44
N VAL A 20 19.61 3.21 2.41
CA VAL A 20 19.09 3.18 3.78
C VAL A 20 17.57 3.37 3.80
N ILE A 21 17.05 4.35 3.06
CA ILE A 21 15.61 4.64 2.98
C ILE A 21 14.86 3.44 2.38
N ASN A 22 15.39 2.82 1.32
CA ASN A 22 14.74 1.65 0.72
C ASN A 22 14.74 0.45 1.66
N THR A 23 15.85 0.16 2.33
CA THR A 23 15.91 -0.89 3.36
C THR A 23 14.92 -0.62 4.49
N LEU A 24 14.80 0.63 4.93
CA LEU A 24 13.85 1.03 5.96
C LEU A 24 12.40 0.84 5.51
N LYS A 25 12.05 1.21 4.28
CA LYS A 25 10.72 0.97 3.70
C LYS A 25 10.39 -0.52 3.67
N THR A 26 11.29 -1.34 3.14
CA THR A 26 11.07 -2.79 3.01
C THR A 26 10.92 -3.45 4.38
N THR A 27 11.80 -3.15 5.33
CA THR A 27 11.75 -3.75 6.67
C THR A 27 10.52 -3.29 7.45
N THR A 28 10.17 -2.00 7.38
CA THR A 28 8.97 -1.47 8.03
C THR A 28 7.69 -2.08 7.45
N TYR A 29 7.59 -2.18 6.12
CA TYR A 29 6.43 -2.81 5.48
C TYR A 29 6.26 -4.26 5.92
N ARG A 30 7.35 -5.06 5.88
CA ARG A 30 7.34 -6.45 6.35
C ARG A 30 6.91 -6.56 7.81
N LYS A 31 7.38 -5.65 8.67
CA LYS A 31 6.97 -5.61 10.08
C LYS A 31 5.47 -5.35 10.22
N MET A 32 4.91 -4.39 9.46
CA MET A 32 3.47 -4.11 9.49
C MET A 32 2.64 -5.31 8.99
N VAL A 33 3.08 -6.00 7.94
CA VAL A 33 2.43 -7.24 7.47
C VAL A 33 2.52 -8.34 8.52
N SER A 34 3.69 -8.54 9.12
CA SER A 34 3.89 -9.55 10.18
C SER A 34 3.00 -9.31 11.40
N LEU A 35 2.74 -8.04 11.77
CA LEU A 35 1.77 -7.74 12.83
C LEU A 35 0.36 -8.24 12.47
N LEU A 36 -0.06 -8.12 11.21
CA LEU A 36 -1.36 -8.64 10.75
C LEU A 36 -1.39 -10.17 10.72
N GLU A 37 -0.33 -10.81 10.22
CA GLU A 37 -0.21 -12.28 10.17
C GLU A 37 -0.24 -12.90 11.57
N ASN A 38 0.36 -12.24 12.56
CA ASN A 38 0.39 -12.69 13.95
C ASN A 38 -0.83 -12.24 14.77
N GLY A 39 -1.84 -11.62 14.15
CA GLY A 39 -3.03 -11.13 14.84
C GLY A 39 -2.78 -9.97 15.82
N SER A 40 -1.62 -9.31 15.74
CA SER A 40 -1.21 -8.19 16.58
C SER A 40 -1.84 -6.86 16.11
N PHE A 41 -3.16 -6.84 16.00
CA PHE A 41 -3.92 -5.75 15.38
C PHE A 41 -3.81 -4.43 16.16
N GLU A 42 -3.82 -4.47 17.48
CA GLU A 42 -3.69 -3.26 18.32
C GLU A 42 -2.36 -2.55 18.05
N GLU A 43 -1.25 -3.31 18.00
CA GLU A 43 0.06 -2.75 17.70
C GLU A 43 0.11 -2.20 16.26
N PHE A 44 -0.48 -2.90 15.29
CA PHE A 44 -0.61 -2.40 13.92
C PHE A 44 -1.34 -1.05 13.87
N HIS A 45 -2.53 -0.97 14.47
CA HIS A 45 -3.38 0.22 14.46
C HIS A 45 -2.70 1.41 15.17
N SER A 46 -1.97 1.15 16.25
CA SER A 46 -1.19 2.19 16.94
C SER A 46 -0.09 2.82 16.07
N LYS A 47 0.45 2.06 15.10
CA LYS A 47 1.61 2.48 14.29
C LYS A 47 1.24 3.01 12.90
N ILE A 48 0.22 2.45 12.26
CA ILE A 48 -0.09 2.70 10.85
C ILE A 48 -0.39 4.18 10.55
N ASP A 49 -0.93 4.92 11.53
CA ASP A 49 -1.26 6.35 11.41
C ASP A 49 -0.18 7.30 11.95
N SER A 50 0.96 6.76 12.39
CA SER A 50 2.07 7.56 12.90
C SER A 50 2.63 8.51 11.85
N ARG A 51 3.20 9.64 12.30
CA ARG A 51 3.89 10.61 11.43
C ARG A 51 5.04 9.95 10.66
N PHE A 52 5.71 8.99 11.28
CA PHE A 52 6.76 8.20 10.65
C PHE A 52 6.23 7.45 9.42
N MET A 53 5.14 6.69 9.56
CA MET A 53 4.53 5.97 8.44
C MET A 53 4.09 6.91 7.31
N LYS A 54 3.44 8.03 7.67
CA LYS A 54 2.98 9.05 6.71
C LYS A 54 4.11 9.77 5.97
N THR A 55 5.31 9.81 6.55
CA THR A 55 6.50 10.39 5.91
C THR A 55 7.22 9.36 5.05
N LEU A 56 7.29 8.11 5.53
CA LEU A 56 8.04 7.05 4.87
C LEU A 56 7.31 6.48 3.64
N PHE A 57 5.98 6.43 3.68
CA PHE A 57 5.17 5.78 2.65
C PHE A 57 4.17 6.73 1.98
N PRO A 58 3.88 6.53 0.68
CA PRO A 58 2.77 7.23 0.04
C PRO A 58 1.43 6.79 0.63
N LYS A 59 0.41 7.64 0.49
CA LYS A 59 -0.94 7.40 1.01
C LYS A 59 -1.54 6.07 0.53
N SER A 60 -1.32 5.69 -0.74
CA SER A 60 -1.83 4.44 -1.32
C SER A 60 -1.27 3.19 -0.61
N ALA A 61 0.02 3.20 -0.24
CA ALA A 61 0.64 2.09 0.48
C ALA A 61 0.11 1.96 1.93
N ILE A 62 -0.15 3.09 2.59
CA ILE A 62 -0.78 3.10 3.92
C ILE A 62 -2.20 2.54 3.83
N LEU A 63 -2.97 2.96 2.82
CA LEU A 63 -4.32 2.44 2.60
C LEU A 63 -4.31 0.96 2.24
N ASP A 64 -3.33 0.46 1.49
CA ASP A 64 -3.21 -0.98 1.21
C ASP A 64 -2.99 -1.79 2.49
N LEU A 65 -2.11 -1.34 3.38
CA LEU A 65 -1.91 -1.98 4.68
C LEU A 65 -3.19 -1.96 5.52
N LYS A 66 -3.91 -0.84 5.55
CA LYS A 66 -5.20 -0.73 6.25
C LYS A 66 -6.27 -1.63 5.63
N LEU A 67 -6.31 -1.75 4.31
CA LEU A 67 -7.19 -2.67 3.61
C LEU A 67 -6.89 -4.11 4.04
N ASN A 68 -5.62 -4.51 4.02
CA ASN A 68 -5.22 -5.85 4.43
C ASN A 68 -5.64 -6.11 5.90
N ALA A 69 -5.49 -5.13 6.79
CA ALA A 69 -5.96 -5.23 8.18
C ALA A 69 -7.48 -5.42 8.25
N ALA A 70 -8.26 -4.57 7.58
CA ALA A 70 -9.72 -4.66 7.55
C ALA A 70 -10.22 -5.99 6.97
N LEU A 71 -9.54 -6.55 5.96
CA LEU A 71 -9.85 -7.85 5.39
C LEU A 71 -9.61 -8.99 6.38
N VAL A 72 -8.45 -9.02 7.05
CA VAL A 72 -8.09 -10.06 8.02
C VAL A 72 -8.99 -9.97 9.26
N GLU A 73 -9.31 -8.76 9.72
CA GLU A 73 -10.23 -8.52 10.84
C GLU A 73 -11.72 -8.65 10.44
N GLN A 74 -12.01 -9.01 9.18
CA GLN A 74 -13.36 -9.14 8.62
C GLN A 74 -14.24 -7.89 8.78
N LYS A 75 -13.63 -6.71 8.84
CA LYS A 75 -14.30 -5.41 8.94
C LYS A 75 -14.82 -4.97 7.57
N LYS A 76 -15.88 -5.62 7.10
CA LYS A 76 -16.44 -5.45 5.74
C LYS A 76 -16.67 -3.99 5.34
N LYS A 77 -17.34 -3.20 6.20
CA LYS A 77 -17.63 -1.78 5.92
C LYS A 77 -16.36 -0.95 5.76
N GLU A 78 -15.35 -1.21 6.57
CA GLU A 78 -14.07 -0.51 6.50
C GLU A 78 -13.30 -0.91 5.23
N ALA A 79 -13.25 -2.20 4.91
CA ALA A 79 -12.63 -2.68 3.68
C ALA A 79 -13.29 -2.07 2.43
N THR A 80 -14.62 -1.99 2.39
CA THR A 80 -15.36 -1.30 1.32
C THR A 80 -14.96 0.17 1.19
N ALA A 81 -14.98 0.92 2.29
CA ALA A 81 -14.63 2.34 2.26
C ALA A 81 -13.18 2.59 1.81
N ILE A 82 -12.25 1.74 2.25
CA ILE A 82 -10.84 1.84 1.84
C ILE A 82 -10.68 1.49 0.36
N LEU A 83 -11.34 0.43 -0.14
CA LEU A 83 -11.30 0.06 -1.56
C LEU A 83 -11.82 1.18 -2.46
N GLU A 84 -12.95 1.78 -2.11
CA GLU A 84 -13.51 2.94 -2.83
C GLU A 84 -12.52 4.11 -2.82
N GLN A 85 -11.91 4.39 -1.67
CA GLN A 85 -10.92 5.46 -1.54
C GLN A 85 -9.67 5.22 -2.40
N ILE A 86 -9.13 3.99 -2.41
CA ILE A 86 -7.95 3.64 -3.21
C ILE A 86 -8.28 3.72 -4.70
N CYS A 87 -9.41 3.14 -5.12
CA CYS A 87 -9.80 3.10 -6.54
C CYS A 87 -10.11 4.49 -7.12
N ALA A 88 -10.42 5.48 -6.27
CA ALA A 88 -10.60 6.88 -6.68
C ALA A 88 -9.28 7.65 -6.84
N MET A 89 -8.13 7.06 -6.49
CA MET A 89 -6.83 7.72 -6.63
C MET A 89 -6.32 7.70 -8.08
N PRO A 90 -5.44 8.65 -8.47
CA PRO A 90 -4.72 8.58 -9.73
C PRO A 90 -3.66 7.47 -9.67
N LEU A 91 -4.08 6.25 -9.96
CA LEU A 91 -3.25 5.04 -9.93
C LEU A 91 -2.63 4.73 -11.30
N THR A 92 -1.44 4.15 -11.30
CA THR A 92 -0.84 3.56 -12.52
C THR A 92 -1.62 2.32 -12.96
N THR A 93 -1.49 1.90 -14.23
CA THR A 93 -2.17 0.69 -14.73
C THR A 93 -1.90 -0.55 -13.86
N PRO A 94 -0.65 -0.87 -13.46
CA PRO A 94 -0.39 -2.01 -12.58
C PRO A 94 -1.03 -1.88 -11.20
N GLN A 95 -1.12 -0.66 -10.67
CA GLN A 95 -1.80 -0.42 -9.40
C GLN A 95 -3.31 -0.63 -9.53
N LYS A 96 -3.92 -0.12 -10.61
CA LYS A 96 -5.34 -0.34 -10.90
C LYS A 96 -5.65 -1.83 -10.98
N GLU A 97 -4.87 -2.59 -11.74
CA GLU A 97 -5.03 -4.04 -11.85
C GLU A 97 -5.01 -4.72 -10.48
N ASN A 98 -3.97 -4.45 -9.69
CA ASN A 98 -3.83 -5.01 -8.35
C ASN A 98 -5.04 -4.69 -7.44
N TYR A 99 -5.45 -3.43 -7.38
CA TYR A 99 -6.56 -3.01 -6.50
C TYR A 99 -7.94 -3.46 -7.02
N TYR A 100 -8.15 -3.48 -8.33
CA TYR A 100 -9.39 -3.99 -8.91
C TYR A 100 -9.52 -5.49 -8.70
N MET A 101 -8.42 -6.26 -8.80
CA MET A 101 -8.44 -7.69 -8.44
C MET A 101 -8.70 -7.92 -6.96
N LYS A 102 -8.09 -7.14 -6.05
CA LYS A 102 -8.41 -7.19 -4.63
C LYS A 102 -9.89 -6.89 -4.37
N ALA A 103 -10.44 -5.85 -5.01
CA ALA A 103 -11.84 -5.49 -4.89
C ALA A 103 -12.76 -6.60 -5.42
N PHE A 104 -12.47 -7.12 -6.61
CA PHE A 104 -13.21 -8.23 -7.22
C PHE A 104 -13.27 -9.42 -6.27
N ASN A 105 -12.12 -9.90 -5.78
CA ASN A 105 -12.04 -11.03 -4.87
C ASN A 105 -12.81 -10.77 -3.56
N PHE A 106 -12.73 -9.55 -3.02
CA PHE A 106 -13.48 -9.17 -1.83
C PHE A 106 -14.99 -9.23 -2.06
N TYR A 107 -15.51 -8.64 -3.15
CA TYR A 107 -16.94 -8.64 -3.43
C TYR A 107 -17.47 -10.01 -3.84
N VAL A 108 -16.64 -10.86 -4.47
CA VAL A 108 -16.97 -12.27 -4.71
C VAL A 108 -17.16 -13.01 -3.38
N GLY A 109 -16.24 -12.81 -2.42
CA GLY A 109 -16.37 -13.39 -1.08
C GLY A 109 -17.56 -12.86 -0.26
N LEU A 110 -18.15 -11.73 -0.67
CA LEU A 110 -19.39 -11.19 -0.11
C LEU A 110 -20.64 -11.63 -0.87
N GLU A 111 -20.51 -12.42 -1.94
CA GLU A 111 -21.58 -12.78 -2.88
C GLU A 111 -22.27 -11.54 -3.51
N ASP A 112 -21.56 -10.41 -3.59
CA ASP A 112 -22.05 -9.17 -4.20
C ASP A 112 -21.79 -9.21 -5.71
N ALA A 113 -22.75 -9.80 -6.44
CA ALA A 113 -22.66 -9.94 -7.89
C ALA A 113 -22.56 -8.59 -8.63
N LYS A 114 -23.16 -7.52 -8.10
CA LYS A 114 -23.16 -6.21 -8.74
C LYS A 114 -21.75 -5.62 -8.72
N ASN A 115 -21.12 -5.55 -7.55
CA ASN A 115 -19.78 -5.00 -7.43
C ASN A 115 -18.72 -5.93 -8.02
N SER A 116 -18.90 -7.26 -7.91
CA SER A 116 -18.02 -8.22 -8.59
C SER A 116 -17.97 -7.99 -10.10
N LYS A 117 -19.12 -7.85 -10.77
CA LYS A 117 -19.18 -7.54 -12.21
C LYS A 117 -18.55 -6.19 -12.54
N LYS A 118 -18.79 -5.16 -11.72
CA LYS A 118 -18.18 -3.83 -11.89
C LYS A 118 -16.65 -3.93 -11.94
N TYR A 119 -16.03 -4.55 -10.94
CA TYR A 119 -14.57 -4.65 -10.88
C TYR A 119 -13.98 -5.57 -11.95
N LEU A 120 -14.70 -6.63 -12.34
CA LEU A 120 -14.30 -7.47 -13.47
C LEU A 120 -14.27 -6.69 -14.79
N SER A 121 -15.27 -5.84 -15.05
CA SER A 121 -15.28 -4.96 -16.23
C SER A 121 -14.07 -4.03 -16.23
N LEU A 122 -13.82 -3.39 -15.08
CA LEU A 122 -12.69 -2.46 -14.92
C LEU A 122 -11.34 -3.12 -15.16
N ILE A 123 -11.18 -4.41 -14.80
CA ILE A 123 -9.95 -5.19 -15.09
C ILE A 123 -9.82 -5.43 -16.59
N ASN A 124 -10.90 -5.85 -17.26
CA ASN A 124 -10.90 -6.15 -18.69
C ASN A 124 -10.72 -4.91 -19.58
N GLU A 125 -11.00 -3.72 -19.05
CA GLU A 125 -10.81 -2.42 -19.73
C GLU A 125 -9.38 -1.87 -19.58
N LEU A 126 -8.53 -2.48 -18.75
CA LEU A 126 -7.14 -2.04 -18.62
C LEU A 126 -6.36 -2.32 -19.91
N PRO A 127 -5.48 -1.39 -20.34
CA PRO A 127 -4.61 -1.64 -21.49
C PRO A 127 -3.61 -2.75 -21.15
N ASN A 128 -3.44 -3.69 -22.08
CA ASN A 128 -2.41 -4.74 -22.04
C ASN A 128 -0.99 -4.16 -22.04
#